data_AF-A0A947NNK9-F1
#
_entry.id   AF-A0A947NNK9-F1
#
_cell.length_a   1.000
_cell.length_b   1.000
_cell.length_c   1.000
_cell.angle_alpha   90.00
_cell.angle_beta   90.00
_cell.angle_gamma   90.00
#
_symmetry.space_group_name_H-M   'P 1'
#
loop_
_entity.id
_entity.type
_entity.pdbx_description
1 polymer ?
#
loop_
_entity_poly.entity_id
_entity_poly.type
_entity_poly.pdbx_seq_one_letter_code
_entity_poly.pdbx_strand_id
1 'polypeptide(L)'
;MITELKELLDEVAAIPDDQIEEPSLKIAPEHFVVGRIDDLKLRRIFTAYTRRVRELSQLHQAVRGPMLVARNIPTTIQTKMIELQDELDLLRQIFFYALSKRFGLFGRPFIHVHVGWLVSWSNRSTSTPACSGSETTFDNDNNDQNTN
;
A
#
# COMPACT_ATOMS: atom_id res chain seq x y z
N MET A 1 6.85 13.65 -19.09
CA MET A 1 7.20 13.96 -17.69
C MET A 1 6.41 15.09 -17.04
N ILE A 2 6.47 16.37 -17.47
CA ILE A 2 5.69 17.46 -16.81
C ILE A 2 4.18 17.34 -17.09
N THR A 3 3.80 16.92 -18.31
CA THR A 3 2.40 16.73 -18.70
C THR A 3 1.75 15.57 -17.94
N GLU A 4 2.41 14.41 -17.88
CA GLU A 4 1.91 13.21 -17.20
C GLU A 4 1.73 13.42 -15.69
N LEU A 5 2.68 14.10 -15.03
CA LEU A 5 2.52 14.44 -13.60
C LEU A 5 1.33 15.37 -13.37
N LYS A 6 1.10 16.33 -14.28
CA LYS A 6 -0.02 17.25 -14.16
C LYS A 6 -1.35 16.50 -14.32
N GLU A 7 -1.46 15.65 -15.33
CA GLU A 7 -2.65 14.81 -15.57
C GLU A 7 -2.95 13.93 -14.35
N LEU A 8 -1.94 13.25 -13.80
CA LEU A 8 -2.10 12.46 -12.59
C LEU A 8 -2.60 13.30 -11.40
N LEU A 9 -2.07 14.51 -11.22
CA LEU A 9 -2.51 15.40 -10.16
C LEU A 9 -3.93 15.95 -10.38
N ASP A 10 -4.32 16.16 -11.64
CA ASP A 10 -5.67 16.55 -12.01
C ASP A 10 -6.67 15.41 -11.74
N GLU A 11 -6.31 14.16 -12.04
CA GLU A 11 -7.09 12.97 -11.67
C GLU A 11 -7.25 12.84 -10.15
N VAL A 12 -6.15 13.02 -9.40
CA VAL A 12 -6.19 13.02 -7.93
C VAL A 12 -7.09 14.13 -7.41
N ALA A 13 -7.04 15.32 -8.01
CA ALA A 13 -7.86 16.45 -7.61
C ALA A 13 -9.35 16.21 -7.90
N ALA A 14 -9.68 15.42 -8.93
CA ALA A 14 -11.03 15.06 -9.31
C ALA A 14 -11.68 13.99 -8.41
N ILE A 15 -10.94 13.35 -7.49
CA ILE A 15 -11.50 12.39 -6.53
C ILE A 15 -12.53 13.11 -5.63
N PRO A 16 -13.81 12.69 -5.66
CA PRO A 16 -14.85 13.25 -4.79
C PRO A 16 -14.58 12.99 -3.31
N ASP A 17 -15.07 13.88 -2.44
CA ASP A 17 -14.80 13.81 -1.00
C ASP A 17 -15.42 12.58 -0.32
N ASP A 18 -16.58 12.14 -0.81
CA ASP A 18 -17.27 10.92 -0.38
C ASP A 18 -16.56 9.63 -0.86
N GLN A 19 -15.61 9.75 -1.78
CA GLN A 19 -14.81 8.66 -2.28
C GLN A 19 -13.40 8.58 -1.66
N ILE A 20 -13.09 9.46 -0.71
CA ILE A 20 -11.82 9.43 0.01
C ILE A 20 -11.78 8.20 0.91
N GLU A 21 -10.75 7.39 0.72
CA GLU A 21 -10.59 6.13 1.45
C GLU A 21 -9.68 6.32 2.65
N GLU A 22 -10.22 6.02 3.83
CA GLU A 22 -9.49 6.13 5.08
C GLU A 22 -8.41 5.03 5.18
N PRO A 23 -7.23 5.34 5.77
CA PRO A 23 -6.24 4.31 6.07
C PRO A 23 -6.81 3.23 7.00
N SER A 24 -6.50 1.97 6.71
CA SER A 24 -6.94 0.82 7.51
C SER A 24 -5.97 0.44 8.63
N LEU A 25 -4.74 0.98 8.62
CA LEU A 25 -3.70 0.61 9.58
C LEU A 25 -4.04 1.16 10.96
N LYS A 26 -4.17 0.29 11.97
CA LYS A 26 -4.32 0.70 13.37
C LYS A 26 -2.99 1.19 13.93
N ILE A 27 -3.05 2.03 14.94
CA ILE A 27 -1.87 2.47 15.67
C ILE A 27 -1.34 1.34 16.56
N ALA A 28 -0.03 1.11 16.51
CA ALA A 28 0.67 0.18 17.40
C ALA A 28 1.32 0.94 18.58
N PRO A 29 1.52 0.30 19.75
CA PRO A 29 2.11 0.95 20.93
C PRO A 29 3.50 1.58 20.70
N GLU A 30 4.28 1.02 19.79
CA GLU A 30 5.63 1.46 19.43
C GLU A 30 5.66 2.62 18.43
N HIS A 31 4.50 3.13 18.02
CA HIS A 31 4.39 4.25 17.09
C HIS A 31 4.36 5.59 17.82
N PHE A 32 5.16 6.53 17.34
CA PHE A 32 5.20 7.90 17.84
C PHE A 32 4.26 8.76 17.01
N VAL A 33 3.07 9.06 17.53
CA VAL A 33 2.09 9.94 16.86
C VAL A 33 2.60 11.36 16.84
N VAL A 34 2.52 11.99 15.66
CA VAL A 34 2.97 13.38 15.47
C VAL A 34 1.83 14.34 15.12
N GLY A 35 0.69 13.83 14.64
CA GLY A 35 -0.45 14.67 14.33
C GLY A 35 -1.47 13.98 13.44
N ARG A 36 -2.37 14.79 12.85
CA ARG A 36 -3.44 14.32 11.98
C ARG A 36 -3.40 15.03 10.62
N ILE A 37 -3.66 14.31 9.54
CA ILE A 37 -3.81 14.89 8.21
C ILE A 37 -5.22 15.49 8.11
N ASP A 38 -5.32 16.82 8.21
CA ASP A 38 -6.57 17.56 7.95
C ASP A 38 -6.71 18.05 6.51
N ASP A 39 -5.64 17.94 5.73
CA ASP A 39 -5.57 18.43 4.36
C ASP A 39 -6.21 17.45 3.37
N LEU A 40 -7.28 17.91 2.74
CA LEU A 40 -8.03 17.15 1.76
C LEU A 40 -7.18 16.70 0.58
N LYS A 41 -6.23 17.53 0.12
CA LYS A 41 -5.36 17.20 -1.01
C LYS A 41 -4.45 16.01 -0.67
N LEU A 42 -3.89 15.99 0.53
CA LEU A 42 -3.07 14.86 0.99
C LEU A 42 -3.91 13.58 1.11
N ARG A 43 -5.14 13.68 1.61
CA ARG A 43 -6.06 12.54 1.70
C ARG A 43 -6.41 11.97 0.33
N ARG A 44 -6.63 12.83 -0.68
CA ARG A 44 -6.86 12.41 -2.07
C ARG A 44 -5.63 11.73 -2.67
N ILE A 45 -4.42 12.26 -2.46
CA ILE A 45 -3.18 11.62 -2.92
C ILE A 45 -3.03 10.23 -2.29
N PHE A 46 -3.28 10.09 -0.99
CA PHE A 46 -3.25 8.78 -0.32
C PHE A 46 -4.31 7.81 -0.87
N THR A 47 -5.51 8.31 -1.14
CA THR A 47 -6.59 7.52 -1.75
C THR A 47 -6.19 7.03 -3.15
N ALA A 48 -5.62 7.91 -3.99
CA ALA A 48 -5.12 7.52 -5.30
C ALA A 48 -4.01 6.47 -5.20
N TYR A 49 -3.05 6.67 -4.29
CA TYR A 49 -1.97 5.73 -4.04
C TYR A 49 -2.51 4.34 -3.67
N THR A 50 -3.41 4.26 -2.69
CA THR A 50 -3.99 2.97 -2.24
C THR A 50 -4.85 2.28 -3.30
N ARG A 51 -5.54 3.04 -4.16
CA ARG A 51 -6.25 2.50 -5.34
C ARG A 51 -5.29 1.86 -6.33
N ARG A 52 -4.22 2.55 -6.70
CA ARG A 52 -3.19 2.02 -7.61
C ARG A 52 -2.48 0.80 -7.03
N VAL A 53 -2.24 0.75 -5.72
CA VAL A 53 -1.66 -0.43 -5.05
C VAL A 53 -2.57 -1.65 -5.21
N ARG A 54 -3.88 -1.47 -5.04
CA ARG A 54 -4.87 -2.53 -5.23
C ARG A 54 -4.96 -2.96 -6.69
N GLU A 55 -4.97 -2.02 -7.63
CA GLU A 55 -4.99 -2.31 -9.07
C GLU A 55 -3.77 -3.13 -9.50
N LEU A 56 -2.57 -2.72 -9.08
CA LEU A 56 -1.33 -3.46 -9.34
C LEU A 56 -1.35 -4.84 -8.68
N SER A 57 -1.85 -4.94 -7.44
CA SER A 57 -1.99 -6.22 -6.73
C SER A 57 -2.94 -7.18 -7.46
N GLN A 58 -4.06 -6.67 -7.95
CA GLN A 58 -5.03 -7.44 -8.73
C GLN A 58 -4.42 -7.93 -10.05
N LEU A 59 -3.64 -7.09 -10.74
CA LEU A 59 -2.91 -7.51 -11.94
C LEU A 59 -1.89 -8.60 -11.64
N HIS A 60 -1.09 -8.46 -10.57
CA HIS A 60 -0.16 -9.51 -10.16
C HIS A 60 -0.86 -10.84 -9.83
N GLN A 61 -2.02 -10.80 -9.15
CA GLN A 61 -2.82 -11.98 -8.86
C GLN A 61 -3.41 -12.61 -10.13
N ALA A 62 -3.94 -11.77 -11.02
CA ALA A 62 -4.50 -12.19 -12.30
C ALA A 62 -3.45 -12.77 -13.24
N VAL A 63 -2.19 -12.39 -13.11
CA VAL A 63 -1.07 -13.04 -13.82
C VAL A 63 -0.69 -14.36 -13.15
N ARG A 64 -0.62 -14.42 -11.82
CA ARG A 64 -0.22 -15.65 -11.09
C ARG A 64 -1.21 -16.81 -11.20
N GLY A 65 -2.51 -16.53 -11.19
CA GLY A 65 -3.55 -17.57 -11.22
C GLY A 65 -3.57 -18.42 -12.51
N PRO A 66 -3.60 -17.81 -13.71
CA PRO A 66 -3.64 -18.53 -15.00
C PRO A 66 -2.26 -18.89 -15.57
N MET A 67 -1.16 -18.20 -15.20
CA MET A 67 0.15 -18.37 -15.85
C MET A 67 1.09 -19.41 -15.23
N LEU A 68 0.67 -20.15 -14.18
CA LEU A 68 1.36 -21.39 -13.83
C LEU A 68 1.38 -22.40 -15.01
N VAL A 69 0.54 -22.19 -16.02
CA VAL A 69 0.39 -23.08 -17.20
C VAL A 69 0.96 -22.49 -18.50
N ALA A 70 1.16 -21.18 -18.61
CA ALA A 70 1.62 -20.53 -19.85
C ALA A 70 2.72 -19.49 -19.59
N ARG A 71 3.95 -19.76 -20.06
CA ARG A 71 5.19 -19.00 -19.78
C ARG A 71 5.26 -17.56 -20.31
N ASN A 72 4.19 -16.96 -20.83
CA ASN A 72 4.26 -15.67 -21.54
C ASN A 72 3.18 -14.69 -21.08
N ILE A 73 3.49 -13.82 -20.11
CA ILE A 73 2.62 -12.68 -19.73
C ILE A 73 2.44 -11.79 -20.96
N PRO A 74 1.21 -11.44 -21.37
CA PRO A 74 0.97 -10.55 -22.50
C PRO A 74 1.72 -9.22 -22.29
N THR A 75 2.39 -8.74 -23.34
CA THR A 75 3.16 -7.48 -23.30
C THR A 75 2.30 -6.30 -22.83
N THR A 76 1.02 -6.26 -23.20
CA THR A 76 0.06 -5.25 -22.73
C THR A 76 -0.11 -5.23 -21.21
N ILE A 77 -0.13 -6.40 -20.57
CA ILE A 77 -0.22 -6.51 -19.10
C ILE A 77 1.09 -6.08 -18.46
N GLN A 78 2.23 -6.48 -19.04
CA GLN A 78 3.54 -6.04 -18.54
C GLN A 78 3.69 -4.52 -18.60
N THR A 79 3.36 -3.89 -19.73
CA THR A 79 3.40 -2.43 -19.90
C THR A 79 2.51 -1.75 -18.87
N LYS A 80 1.26 -2.20 -18.69
CA LYS A 80 0.35 -1.63 -17.70
C LYS A 80 0.88 -1.75 -16.27
N MET A 81 1.53 -2.86 -15.93
CA MET A 81 2.13 -3.04 -14.61
C MET A 81 3.30 -2.08 -14.36
N ILE A 82 4.12 -1.81 -15.39
CA ILE A 82 5.21 -0.84 -15.32
C ILE A 82 4.66 0.57 -15.13
N GLU A 83 3.67 0.97 -15.94
CA GLU A 83 3.02 2.29 -15.84
C GLU A 83 2.42 2.51 -14.44
N LEU A 84 1.67 1.53 -13.92
CA LEU A 84 1.12 1.60 -12.57
C LEU A 84 2.20 1.66 -11.48
N GLN A 85 3.32 0.97 -11.67
CA GLN A 85 4.44 1.02 -10.72
C GLN A 85 5.08 2.41 -10.70
N ASP A 86 5.28 3.03 -11.87
CA ASP A 86 5.83 4.38 -11.99
C ASP A 86 4.88 5.43 -11.36
N GLU A 87 3.58 5.34 -11.62
CA GLU A 87 2.56 6.18 -10.97
C GLU A 87 2.57 6.02 -9.46
N LEU A 88 2.67 4.77 -8.97
CA LEU A 88 2.73 4.48 -7.55
C LEU A 88 3.94 5.12 -6.88
N ASP A 89 5.12 5.00 -7.49
CA ASP A 89 6.33 5.60 -6.96
C ASP A 89 6.25 7.12 -6.94
N LEU A 90 5.64 7.74 -7.95
CA LEU A 90 5.41 9.18 -8.00
C LEU A 90 4.46 9.65 -6.89
N LEU A 91 3.29 9.01 -6.76
CA LEU A 91 2.30 9.32 -5.72
C LEU A 91 2.89 9.13 -4.33
N ARG A 92 3.65 8.03 -4.13
CA ARG A 92 4.34 7.74 -2.88
C ARG A 92 5.34 8.84 -2.54
N GLN A 93 6.20 9.23 -3.48
CA GLN A 93 7.19 10.28 -3.27
C GLN A 93 6.54 11.62 -2.92
N ILE A 94 5.52 12.05 -3.69
CA ILE A 94 4.81 13.31 -3.45
C ILE A 94 4.15 13.29 -2.07
N PHE A 95 3.45 12.20 -1.75
CA PHE A 95 2.75 12.06 -0.48
C PHE A 95 3.70 12.13 0.71
N PHE A 96 4.73 11.28 0.73
CA PHE A 96 5.65 11.22 1.86
C PHE A 96 6.56 12.46 1.96
N TYR A 97 6.91 13.10 0.85
CA TYR A 97 7.61 14.39 0.88
C TYR A 97 6.74 15.46 1.55
N ALA A 98 5.49 15.60 1.11
CA ALA A 98 4.58 16.61 1.66
C ALA A 98 4.23 16.33 3.12
N LEU A 99 4.03 15.05 3.47
CA LEU A 99 3.81 14.59 4.84
C LEU A 99 5.01 14.91 5.73
N SER A 100 6.23 14.57 5.28
CA SER A 100 7.46 14.79 6.05
C SER A 100 7.74 16.27 6.25
N LYS A 101 7.49 17.10 5.23
CA LYS A 101 7.63 18.55 5.31
C LYS A 101 6.65 19.15 6.32
N ARG A 102 5.40 18.66 6.34
CA ARG A 102 4.34 19.19 7.22
C ARG A 102 4.58 18.83 8.70
N PHE A 103 5.03 17.61 8.98
CA PHE A 103 5.15 17.09 10.34
C PHE A 103 6.60 17.03 10.86
N GLY A 104 7.58 17.56 10.11
CA GLY A 104 8.98 17.54 10.52
C GLY A 104 9.57 16.13 10.63
N LEU A 105 9.20 15.24 9.72
CA LEU A 105 9.58 13.81 9.76
C LEU A 105 10.81 13.47 8.90
N PHE A 106 11.51 14.47 8.36
CA PHE A 106 12.75 14.20 7.63
C PHE A 106 13.77 13.48 8.52
N GLY A 107 14.33 12.38 8.01
CA GLY A 107 15.25 11.52 8.75
C GLY A 107 14.58 10.54 9.72
N ARG A 108 13.24 10.53 9.82
CA ARG A 108 12.54 9.54 10.64
C ARG A 108 12.48 8.18 9.91
N PRO A 109 12.84 7.09 10.61
CA PRO A 109 12.61 5.75 10.09
C PRO A 109 11.09 5.50 10.05
N PHE A 110 10.62 4.81 9.02
CA PHE A 110 9.24 4.30 8.83
C PHE A 110 8.10 5.25 9.25
N ILE A 111 7.59 6.03 8.30
CA ILE A 111 6.43 6.91 8.49
C ILE A 111 5.15 6.17 8.12
N HIS A 112 4.12 6.28 8.95
CA HIS A 112 2.84 5.60 8.79
C HIS A 112 1.67 6.57 8.83
N VAL A 113 0.57 6.17 8.19
CA VAL A 113 -0.72 6.83 8.28
C VAL A 113 -1.76 5.82 8.75
N HIS A 114 -2.49 6.18 9.79
CA HIS A 114 -3.42 5.31 10.50
C HIS A 114 -4.86 5.76 10.34
N VAL A 115 -5.77 4.89 10.80
CA VAL A 115 -7.18 5.23 11.05
C VAL A 115 -7.27 6.56 11.79
N GLY A 116 -8.25 7.38 11.41
CA GLY A 116 -8.42 8.76 11.87
C GLY A 116 -7.45 9.75 11.21
N TRP A 117 -6.76 9.34 10.13
CA TRP A 117 -5.72 10.13 9.47
C TRP A 117 -4.53 10.50 10.37
N LEU A 118 -4.26 9.67 11.38
CA LEU A 118 -3.18 9.90 12.32
C LEU A 118 -1.83 9.56 11.67
N VAL A 119 -0.88 10.46 11.80
CA VAL A 119 0.48 10.30 11.29
C VAL A 119 1.37 9.88 12.43
N SER A 120 2.17 8.85 12.20
CA SER A 120 3.16 8.40 13.15
C SER A 120 4.47 8.05 12.46
N TRP A 121 5.51 7.82 13.26
CA TRP A 121 6.73 7.16 12.80
C TRP A 121 7.17 6.09 13.81
N SER A 122 8.00 5.16 13.37
CA SER A 122 8.49 4.06 14.21
C SER A 122 9.93 3.70 13.90
N ASN A 123 10.66 3.16 14.87
CA ASN A 123 12.02 2.64 14.65
C ASN A 123 12.04 1.27 13.94
N ARG A 124 10.86 0.64 13.76
CA ARG A 124 10.71 -0.68 13.15
C ARG A 124 9.86 -0.58 11.90
N SER A 125 10.27 -1.28 10.84
CA SER A 125 9.39 -1.50 9.70
C SER A 125 8.19 -2.30 10.17
N THR A 126 6.98 -1.79 9.97
CA THR A 126 5.78 -2.61 10.08
C THR A 126 5.70 -3.51 8.85
N SER A 127 6.57 -4.52 8.78
CA SER A 127 6.38 -5.64 7.86
C SER A 127 5.30 -6.55 8.46
N THR A 128 4.06 -6.11 8.34
CA THR A 128 2.91 -7.02 8.47
C THR A 128 1.87 -6.60 7.45
N PRO A 129 1.95 -7.10 6.20
CA PRO A 129 0.75 -7.18 5.41
C PRO A 129 -0.23 -8.06 6.21
N ALA A 130 -1.46 -7.60 6.39
CA ALA A 130 -2.58 -8.45 6.79
C ALA A 130 -2.90 -9.42 5.62
N CYS A 131 -1.98 -10.35 5.40
CA CYS A 131 -2.03 -11.52 4.53
C CYS A 131 -1.02 -12.55 5.08
N SER A 132 -1.13 -12.88 6.37
CA SER A 132 -0.58 -14.10 6.95
C SER A 132 -1.75 -14.96 7.43
N GLY A 133 -2.61 -15.32 6.48
CA GLY A 133 -3.50 -16.46 6.61
C GLY A 133 -2.77 -17.69 6.10
N SER A 134 -2.64 -18.69 6.98
CA SER A 134 -2.09 -20.03 6.78
C SER A 134 -0.56 -20.17 6.68
N GLU A 135 0.14 -19.95 7.81
CA GLU A 135 1.10 -20.97 8.24
C GLU A 135 0.29 -22.25 8.52
N THR A 136 0.21 -23.15 7.54
CA THR A 136 0.04 -24.57 7.85
C THR A 136 1.39 -25.06 8.36
N THR A 137 1.59 -24.95 9.67
CA THR A 137 2.47 -25.86 10.40
C THR A 137 1.92 -27.26 10.16
N PHE A 138 2.61 -28.04 9.33
CA PHE A 138 2.46 -29.49 9.37
C PHE A 138 3.15 -29.95 10.66
N ASP A 139 2.40 -29.93 11.76
CA ASP A 139 2.72 -30.73 12.94
C ASP A 139 2.54 -32.19 12.53
N ASN A 140 3.64 -32.81 12.09
CA ASN A 140 3.67 -34.24 11.82
C ASN A 140 4.03 -34.97 13.12
N ASP A 141 3.19 -34.79 14.14
CA ASP A 141 3.13 -35.67 15.31
C ASP A 141 2.17 -36.81 14.99
N ASN A 142 2.65 -37.76 14.19
CA ASN A 142 2.06 -39.09 14.14
C ASN A 142 2.90 -39.99 15.03
N ASN A 143 2.61 -39.96 16.32
CA ASN A 143 2.87 -41.12 17.16
C ASN A 143 1.63 -41.45 18.00
N ASP A 144 1.29 -42.72 17.92
CA ASP A 144 0.57 -43.54 18.89
C ASP A 144 -0.96 -43.66 18.83
N GLN A 145 -1.33 -44.94 18.66
CA GLN A 145 -2.50 -45.65 19.20
C GLN A 145 -3.75 -45.82 18.33
N ASN A 146 -3.85 -47.02 17.74
CA ASN A 146 -5.11 -47.78 17.74
C ASN A 146 -4.75 -49.28 17.64
N THR A 147 -4.64 -50.02 18.74
CA THR A 147 -5.66 -50.96 19.27
C THR A 147 -6.46 -51.73 18.21
N ASN A 148 -5.96 -52.92 17.83
CA ASN A 148 -6.62 -54.23 18.04
C ASN A 148 -5.72 -55.37 17.55
#